data_AF-A0A552JBD6-F1
#
_entry.id   AF-A0A552JBD6-F1
#
_cell.length_a   1.000
_cell.length_b   1.000
_cell.length_c   1.000
_cell.angle_alpha   90.00
_cell.angle_beta   90.00
_cell.angle_gamma   90.00
#
_symmetry.space_group_name_H-M   'P 1'
#
loop_
_entity.id
_entity.type
_entity.pdbx_description
1 polymer ?
#
loop_
_entity_poly.entity_id
_entity_poly.type
_entity_poly.pdbx_seq_one_letter_code
_entity_poly.pdbx_strand_id
1 'polypeptide(L)'
;MTTLDILPEVTCPPTDLWSDEPPLESDLHLQQIIILLSCLELLWQEKNDYYASGNLTIYYNEEQLKKRDFWGPDFFVVLDTEKRPRKSWVVWG
;
A
#
# COMPACT_ATOMS: atom_id res chain seq x y z
N MET A 1 -6.36 -59.32 13.70
CA MET A 1 -7.32 -58.38 14.33
C MET A 1 -6.64 -57.02 14.31
N THR A 2 -6.76 -56.32 13.18
CA THR A 2 -6.02 -55.09 12.87
C THR A 2 -6.74 -53.94 13.53
N THR A 3 -6.21 -53.44 14.63
CA THR A 3 -6.67 -52.21 15.27
C THR A 3 -6.24 -51.06 14.36
N LEU A 4 -7.18 -50.56 13.55
CA LEU A 4 -6.99 -49.31 12.83
C LEU A 4 -6.92 -48.21 13.88
N ASP A 5 -5.69 -47.76 14.17
CA ASP A 5 -5.43 -46.57 14.99
C ASP A 5 -6.10 -45.37 14.31
N ILE A 6 -7.22 -44.96 14.87
CA ILE A 6 -7.98 -43.79 14.42
C ILE A 6 -7.14 -42.57 14.80
N LEU A 7 -6.51 -41.94 13.80
CA LEU A 7 -5.80 -40.68 14.02
C LEU A 7 -6.80 -39.64 14.57
N PRO A 8 -6.42 -38.83 15.56
CA PRO A 8 -7.31 -37.81 16.09
C PRO A 8 -7.76 -36.90 14.95
N GLU A 9 -9.07 -36.74 14.82
CA GLU A 9 -9.69 -35.86 13.82
C GLU A 9 -9.14 -34.45 14.02
N VAL A 10 -8.21 -34.05 13.14
CA VAL A 10 -7.59 -32.73 13.16
C VAL A 10 -8.68 -31.73 12.78
N THR A 11 -9.23 -31.05 13.77
CA THR A 11 -10.13 -29.92 13.55
C THR A 11 -9.30 -28.74 13.06
N CYS A 12 -9.39 -28.44 11.77
CA CYS A 12 -8.74 -27.27 11.21
C CYS A 12 -9.33 -25.99 11.83
N PRO A 13 -8.50 -24.98 12.15
CA PRO A 13 -9.02 -23.70 12.63
C PRO A 13 -9.92 -23.04 11.56
N PRO A 14 -10.91 -22.24 11.97
CA PRO A 14 -11.78 -21.53 11.04
C PRO A 14 -10.95 -20.64 10.11
N THR A 15 -11.13 -20.82 8.80
CA THR A 15 -10.45 -20.06 7.75
C THR A 15 -11.14 -18.74 7.42
N ASP A 16 -12.37 -18.54 7.91
CA ASP A 16 -13.18 -17.36 7.69
C ASP A 16 -13.12 -16.42 8.91
N LEU A 17 -11.91 -16.01 9.28
CA LEU A 17 -11.67 -15.02 10.33
C LEU A 17 -11.51 -13.64 9.67
N TRP A 18 -12.37 -12.70 10.06
CA TRP A 18 -12.17 -11.30 9.72
C TRP A 18 -10.99 -10.74 10.54
N SER A 19 -10.07 -10.03 9.89
CA SER A 19 -8.94 -9.39 10.57
C SER A 19 -9.43 -8.18 11.38
N ASP A 20 -9.06 -8.11 12.66
CA ASP A 20 -9.24 -6.93 13.53
C ASP A 20 -8.09 -5.90 13.37
N GLU A 21 -7.20 -6.11 12.40
CA GLU A 21 -6.14 -5.15 12.08
C GLU A 21 -6.74 -3.84 11.53
N PRO A 22 -6.04 -2.70 11.66
CA PRO A 22 -6.42 -1.48 10.96
C PRO A 22 -6.69 -1.80 9.48
N PRO A 23 -7.70 -1.20 8.83
CA PRO A 23 -8.07 -1.54 7.46
C PRO A 23 -6.84 -1.42 6.57
N LEU A 24 -6.24 -2.57 6.26
CA LEU A 24 -5.18 -2.68 5.28
C LEU A 24 -5.83 -2.58 3.89
N GLU A 25 -5.08 -2.07 2.92
CA GLU A 25 -5.58 -2.00 1.56
C GLU A 25 -5.98 -3.40 1.07
N SER A 26 -7.21 -3.50 0.56
CA SER A 26 -7.71 -4.73 -0.07
C SER A 26 -6.93 -5.05 -1.35
N ASP A 27 -6.90 -6.32 -1.76
CA ASP A 27 -6.28 -6.72 -3.03
C ASP A 27 -6.81 -5.93 -4.23
N LEU A 28 -8.11 -5.62 -4.22
CA LEU A 28 -8.75 -4.83 -5.27
C LEU A 28 -8.21 -3.39 -5.31
N HIS A 29 -8.02 -2.78 -4.15
CA HIS A 29 -7.46 -1.42 -4.06
C HIS A 29 -6.01 -1.39 -4.58
N LEU A 30 -5.20 -2.38 -4.20
CA LEU A 30 -3.83 -2.51 -4.71
C LEU A 30 -3.80 -2.64 -6.24
N GLN A 31 -4.67 -3.47 -6.80
CA GLN A 31 -4.79 -3.62 -8.25
C GLN A 31 -5.16 -2.30 -8.95
N GLN A 32 -6.09 -1.54 -8.37
CA GLN A 32 -6.52 -0.24 -8.92
C GLN A 32 -5.36 0.77 -8.95
N ILE A 33 -4.57 0.88 -7.88
CA ILE A 33 -3.40 1.75 -7.84
C ILE A 33 -2.36 1.34 -8.89
N ILE A 34 -2.07 0.04 -9.01
CA ILE A 34 -1.09 -0.46 -9.99
C ILE A 34 -1.51 -0.12 -11.42
N ILE A 35 -2.79 -0.32 -11.75
CA ILE A 35 -3.32 0.00 -13.08
C ILE A 35 -3.21 1.51 -13.33
N LEU A 36 -3.60 2.34 -12.36
CA LEU A 36 -3.53 3.80 -12.46
C LEU A 36 -2.09 4.28 -12.71
N LEU A 37 -1.13 3.81 -11.91
CA LEU A 37 0.28 4.16 -12.06
C LEU A 37 0.81 3.72 -13.42
N SER A 38 0.48 2.50 -13.86
CA SER A 38 0.90 1.98 -15.16
C SER A 38 0.35 2.83 -16.31
N CYS A 39 -0.94 3.19 -16.28
CA CYS A 39 -1.54 4.06 -17.29
C CYS A 39 -0.88 5.44 -17.33
N LEU A 40 -0.56 6.00 -16.16
CA LEU A 40 0.10 7.30 -16.08
C LEU A 40 1.53 7.24 -16.63
N GLU A 41 2.28 6.19 -16.30
CA GLU A 41 3.62 5.99 -16.85
C GLU A 41 3.60 5.83 -18.36
N LEU A 42 2.60 5.15 -18.92
CA LEU A 42 2.37 5.03 -20.37
C LEU A 42 1.98 6.37 -21.02
N LEU A 43 1.13 7.17 -20.36
CA LEU A 43 0.71 8.48 -20.88
C LEU A 43 1.85 9.50 -20.89
N TRP A 44 2.74 9.41 -19.89
CA TRP A 44 3.83 10.35 -19.67
C TRP A 44 5.20 9.73 -19.90
N GLN A 45 5.32 8.84 -20.88
CA GLN A 45 6.59 8.17 -21.23
C GLN A 45 7.70 9.14 -21.61
N GLU A 46 7.36 10.26 -22.25
CA GLU A 46 8.31 11.29 -22.67
C GLU A 46 8.60 12.34 -21.58
N LYS A 47 7.86 12.28 -20.46
CA LYS A 47 7.97 13.25 -19.36
C LYS A 47 8.83 12.65 -18.24
N ASN A 48 9.85 13.38 -17.78
CA ASN A 48 10.76 12.92 -16.71
C ASN A 48 10.74 13.83 -15.47
N ASP A 49 10.01 14.94 -15.54
CA ASP A 49 9.85 15.96 -14.50
C ASP A 49 8.56 15.73 -13.70
N TYR A 50 8.30 14.49 -13.28
CA TYR A 50 7.22 14.18 -12.36
C TYR A 50 7.54 12.98 -11.47
N TYR A 51 6.83 12.90 -10.35
CA TYR A 51 6.83 11.75 -9.45
C TYR A 51 5.39 11.38 -9.10
N ALA A 52 5.01 10.13 -9.32
CA ALA A 52 3.69 9.61 -8.98
C ALA A 52 3.83 8.34 -8.13
N SER A 53 3.03 8.23 -7.07
CA SER A 53 3.05 7.08 -6.18
C SER A 53 1.73 6.94 -5.42
N GLY A 54 1.53 5.79 -4.80
CA GLY A 54 0.46 5.50 -3.85
C GLY A 54 1.06 4.83 -2.60
N ASN A 55 0.31 4.77 -1.51
CA ASN A 55 0.77 4.18 -0.24
C ASN A 55 2.09 4.79 0.30
N LEU A 56 2.33 6.07 0.04
CA LEU A 56 3.50 6.78 0.53
C LEU A 56 3.07 7.94 1.43
N THR A 57 3.75 8.10 2.56
CA THR A 57 3.43 9.17 3.51
C THR A 57 3.83 10.53 2.94
N ILE A 58 2.88 11.47 2.94
CA ILE A 58 3.11 12.89 2.65
C ILE A 58 3.13 13.65 3.97
N TYR A 59 4.21 14.40 4.20
CA TYR A 59 4.35 15.29 5.34
C TYR A 59 4.01 16.73 4.90
N TYR A 60 3.05 17.36 5.59
CA TYR A 60 2.65 18.77 5.37
C TYR A 60 3.20 19.76 6.40
N ASN A 61 3.44 19.33 7.65
CA ASN A 61 4.17 20.12 8.65
C ASN A 61 5.13 19.31 9.54
N GLU A 62 6.07 19.98 10.20
CA GLU A 62 7.02 19.35 11.14
C GLU A 62 6.34 18.75 12.38
N GLU A 63 5.16 19.28 12.77
CA GLU A 63 4.42 18.76 13.92
C GLU A 63 3.81 17.38 13.66
N GLN A 64 3.36 17.10 12.43
CA GLN A 64 2.86 15.79 12.00
C GLN A 64 3.95 14.75 12.17
N LEU A 65 5.20 15.10 11.86
CA LEU A 65 6.37 14.23 12.06
C LEU A 65 6.50 13.77 13.52
N LYS A 66 6.10 14.62 14.47
CA LYS A 66 6.13 14.34 15.92
C LYS A 66 4.87 13.62 16.42
N LYS A 67 3.70 13.95 15.86
CA LYS A 67 2.40 13.42 16.31
C LYS A 67 2.02 12.08 15.66
N ARG A 68 2.70 11.68 14.58
CA ARG A 68 2.36 10.49 13.78
C ARG A 68 0.94 10.47 13.22
N ASP A 69 0.32 11.65 13.12
CA ASP A 69 -0.95 11.86 12.45
C ASP A 69 -0.69 11.89 10.93
N PHE A 70 -0.48 10.73 10.35
CA PHE A 70 -0.27 10.58 8.91
C PHE A 70 -1.46 9.85 8.30
N TRP A 71 -2.13 10.52 7.38
CA TRP A 71 -3.06 9.90 6.46
C TRP A 71 -2.37 9.91 5.11
N GLY A 72 -1.88 8.74 4.69
CA GLY A 72 -1.28 8.58 3.38
C GLY A 72 -2.37 8.64 2.32
N PRO A 73 -2.24 9.46 1.26
CA PRO A 73 -3.19 9.41 0.16
C PRO A 73 -3.03 8.10 -0.62
N ASP A 74 -4.15 7.58 -1.11
CA ASP A 74 -4.18 6.40 -2.00
C ASP A 74 -3.32 6.62 -3.26
N PHE A 75 -3.32 7.84 -3.79
CA PHE A 75 -2.54 8.25 -4.96
C PHE A 75 -2.21 9.75 -4.94
N PHE A 76 -1.02 10.11 -5.42
CA PHE A 76 -0.64 11.49 -5.66
C PHE A 76 0.37 11.63 -6.79
N VAL A 77 0.44 12.84 -7.35
CA VAL A 77 1.42 13.25 -8.36
C VAL A 77 2.06 14.55 -7.92
N VAL A 78 3.37 14.65 -8.09
CA VAL A 78 4.13 15.87 -7.96
C VAL A 78 4.81 16.18 -9.29
N LEU A 79 4.67 17.42 -9.73
CA LEU A 79 5.26 17.93 -10.97
C LEU A 79 6.59 18.62 -10.67
N ASP A 80 7.38 18.87 -11.72
CA ASP A 80 8.63 19.62 -11.65
C ASP A 80 9.65 19.01 -10.68
N THR A 81 9.67 17.68 -10.57
CA THR A 81 10.55 16.92 -9.68
C THR A 81 11.24 15.77 -10.41
N GLU A 82 12.40 15.37 -9.91
CA GLU A 82 13.10 14.16 -10.36
C GLU A 82 12.32 12.89 -10.02
N LYS A 83 12.14 12.03 -11.04
CA LYS A 83 11.60 10.68 -10.92
C LYS A 83 12.64 9.74 -10.29
N ARG A 84 12.64 9.64 -8.96
CA ARG A 84 13.48 8.70 -8.19
C ARG A 84 12.69 8.00 -7.08
N PRO A 85 13.11 6.80 -6.64
CA PRO A 85 12.51 6.14 -5.48
C PRO A 85 12.59 7.00 -4.22
N ARG A 86 11.50 7.05 -3.45
CA ARG A 86 11.38 7.84 -2.21
C ARG A 86 10.79 6.97 -1.11
N LYS A 87 11.11 7.31 0.15
CA LYS A 87 10.48 6.71 1.35
C LYS A 87 9.30 7.53 1.85
N SER A 88 9.29 8.82 1.54
CA SER A 88 8.25 9.79 1.91
C SER A 88 8.31 11.01 0.99
N TRP A 89 7.22 11.78 0.99
CA TRP A 89 7.16 13.09 0.36
C TRP A 89 7.09 14.18 1.43
N VAL A 90 7.85 15.27 1.29
CA VAL A 90 7.83 16.42 2.20
C VAL A 90 7.48 17.65 1.38
N VAL A 91 6.44 18.40 1.76
CA VAL A 91 5.92 19.52 0.95
C VAL A 91 6.80 20.78 1.05
N TRP A 92 7.57 20.94 2.12
CA TRP A 92 8.33 22.17 2.41
C TRP A 92 9.84 22.10 2.12
N GLY A 93 10.30 21.09 1.37
CA GLY A 93 11.73 20.85 1.09
C GLY A 93 12.04 20.60 -0.37
#